data_AF-A0A4D7HCX9-F1
#
_entry.id   AF-A0A4D7HCX9-F1
#
_cell.length_a   1.000
_cell.length_b   1.000
_cell.length_c   1.000
_cell.angle_alpha   90.00
_cell.angle_beta   90.00
_cell.angle_gamma   90.00
#
_symmetry.space_group_name_H-M   'P 1'
#
loop_
_entity.id
_entity.type
_entity.pdbx_description
1 polymer ?
#
loop_
_entity_poly.entity_id
_entity_poly.type
_entity_poly.pdbx_seq_one_letter_code
_entity_poly.pdbx_strand_id
1 'polypeptide(L)'
;MDTDRIPDGWYEESDPEFIDRKYDPRPVTVFRHVDHGATLVAMPSEPNTEHAETDTYRLAVAREETSNFGDVEPFAEVRGDDAALDAAETFARAYNDEGGGDAGVEAGKRAVSEQRERKTE
;
A
#
# COMPACT_ATOMS: atom_id res chain seq x y z
N MET A 1 -14.31 -7.02 -5.53
CA MET A 1 -13.77 -5.77 -4.98
C MET A 1 -13.59 -4.85 -6.18
N ASP A 2 -14.14 -3.64 -6.11
CA ASP A 2 -14.14 -2.67 -7.21
C ASP A 2 -12.71 -2.16 -7.44
N THR A 3 -12.02 -2.73 -8.42
CA THR A 3 -10.72 -2.28 -8.93
C THR A 3 -10.79 -0.92 -9.63
N ASP A 4 -11.98 -0.30 -9.71
CA ASP A 4 -12.25 1.00 -10.34
C ASP A 4 -11.69 2.20 -9.54
N ARG A 5 -11.21 2.00 -8.31
CA ARG A 5 -10.65 3.08 -7.47
C ARG A 5 -9.19 3.41 -7.77
N ILE A 6 -8.46 2.53 -8.45
CA ILE A 6 -7.02 2.67 -8.67
C ILE A 6 -6.79 3.31 -10.06
N PRO A 7 -5.95 4.35 -10.19
CA PRO A 7 -5.72 5.04 -11.47
C PRO A 7 -5.00 4.14 -12.50
N ASP A 8 -5.14 4.49 -13.79
CA ASP A 8 -4.49 3.77 -14.89
C ASP A 8 -2.99 3.56 -14.65
N GLY A 9 -2.49 2.39 -15.08
CA GLY A 9 -1.11 1.96 -14.88
C GLY A 9 -0.88 1.19 -13.58
N TRP A 10 -1.83 1.21 -12.64
CA TRP A 10 -1.79 0.40 -11.43
C TRP A 10 -2.79 -0.77 -11.51
N TYR A 11 -2.39 -1.92 -10.96
CA TYR A 11 -3.29 -3.06 -10.80
C TYR A 11 -3.11 -3.69 -9.41
N GLU A 12 -4.23 -4.15 -8.85
CA GLU A 12 -4.25 -4.94 -7.63
C GLU A 12 -3.90 -6.41 -7.95
N GLU A 13 -2.95 -6.97 -7.23
CA GLU A 13 -2.60 -8.38 -7.28
C GLU A 13 -3.42 -9.11 -6.21
N SER A 14 -4.52 -9.75 -6.63
CA SER A 14 -5.49 -10.38 -5.72
C SER A 14 -5.00 -11.67 -5.04
N ASP A 15 -3.89 -12.25 -5.49
CA ASP A 15 -3.27 -13.43 -4.88
C ASP A 15 -1.74 -13.37 -5.05
N PRO A 16 -1.03 -12.58 -4.23
CA PRO A 16 0.41 -12.57 -4.26
C PRO A 16 0.89 -13.91 -3.70
N GLU A 17 1.22 -14.88 -4.56
CA GLU A 17 1.86 -16.16 -4.18
C GLU A 17 3.18 -15.96 -3.41
N PHE A 18 3.67 -14.72 -3.41
CA PHE A 18 4.98 -14.26 -2.95
C PHE A 18 5.06 -13.95 -1.45
N ILE A 19 3.94 -13.77 -0.76
CA ILE A 19 3.94 -13.58 0.69
C ILE A 19 3.95 -14.97 1.29
N ASP A 20 5.03 -15.31 1.99
CA ASP A 20 5.20 -16.62 2.65
C ASP A 20 4.05 -16.81 3.68
N ARG A 21 2.90 -17.31 3.21
CA ARG A 21 1.66 -17.56 3.97
C ARG A 21 1.88 -18.51 5.15
N LYS A 22 3.07 -19.07 5.25
CA LYS A 22 3.49 -19.98 6.32
C LYS A 22 3.61 -19.26 7.68
N TYR A 23 3.80 -17.94 7.69
CA TYR A 23 3.97 -17.17 8.93
C TYR A 23 2.83 -16.16 9.23
N ASP A 24 2.11 -15.66 8.23
CA ASP A 24 0.93 -14.80 8.44
C ASP A 24 -0.15 -15.07 7.38
N PRO A 25 -1.31 -15.65 7.75
CA PRO A 25 -2.37 -16.03 6.80
C PRO A 25 -3.30 -14.87 6.42
N ARG A 26 -3.04 -13.63 6.85
CA ARG A 26 -3.95 -12.52 6.60
C ARG A 26 -3.86 -12.02 5.16
N PRO A 27 -4.99 -11.56 4.59
CA PRO A 27 -5.02 -10.99 3.25
C PRO A 27 -4.13 -9.75 3.21
N VAL A 28 -3.33 -9.65 2.18
CA VAL A 28 -2.40 -8.55 1.96
C VAL A 28 -2.74 -7.98 0.60
N THR A 29 -2.91 -6.67 0.53
CA THR A 29 -3.31 -6.01 -0.72
C THR A 29 -2.07 -5.43 -1.37
N VAL A 30 -1.70 -5.97 -2.53
CA VAL A 30 -0.50 -5.56 -3.28
C VAL A 30 -0.96 -4.81 -4.53
N PHE A 31 -0.41 -3.61 -4.75
CA PHE A 31 -0.63 -2.80 -5.94
C PHE A 31 0.68 -2.62 -6.69
N ARG A 32 0.69 -2.95 -7.98
CA ARG A 32 1.87 -2.82 -8.85
C ARG A 32 1.63 -1.83 -9.97
N HIS A 33 2.66 -1.03 -10.28
CA HIS A 33 2.66 -0.16 -11.45
C HIS A 33 3.29 -0.83 -12.67
N VAL A 34 2.62 -0.81 -13.83
CA VAL A 34 3.03 -1.53 -15.05
C VAL A 34 4.32 -0.99 -15.71
N ASP A 35 4.59 0.32 -15.61
CA ASP A 35 5.68 0.97 -16.37
C ASP A 35 6.92 1.33 -15.54
N HIS A 36 6.77 1.52 -14.22
CA HIS A 36 7.79 2.18 -13.41
C HIS A 36 8.23 1.39 -12.16
N GLY A 37 7.80 0.13 -12.03
CA GLY A 37 8.37 -0.83 -11.07
C GLY A 37 8.12 -0.54 -9.58
N ALA A 38 7.32 0.47 -9.24
CA ALA A 38 6.91 0.70 -7.86
C ALA A 38 5.86 -0.33 -7.43
N THR A 39 6.07 -0.90 -6.25
CA THR A 39 5.10 -1.80 -5.62
C THR A 39 4.68 -1.24 -4.28
N LEU A 40 3.40 -0.93 -4.17
CA LEU A 40 2.76 -0.50 -2.93
C LEU A 40 2.09 -1.72 -2.29
N VAL A 41 2.27 -1.88 -0.99
CA VAL A 41 1.61 -2.94 -0.22
C VAL A 41 0.90 -2.36 0.99
N ALA A 42 -0.31 -2.86 1.24
CA ALA A 42 -1.04 -2.66 2.49
C ALA A 42 -1.00 -3.97 3.29
N MET A 43 -0.28 -3.96 4.41
CA MET A 43 -0.09 -5.12 5.29
C MET A 43 -0.69 -4.85 6.67
N PRO A 44 -1.35 -5.81 7.31
CA PRO A 44 -1.80 -5.64 8.69
C PRO A 44 -0.63 -5.34 9.66
N SER A 45 -0.84 -4.46 10.64
CA SER A 45 0.23 -3.93 11.49
C SER A 45 0.74 -4.90 12.57
N GLU A 46 -0.15 -5.65 13.22
CA GLU A 46 0.20 -6.51 14.35
C GLU A 46 0.35 -7.98 13.95
N PRO A 47 1.27 -8.78 14.50
CA PRO A 47 1.36 -10.21 14.20
C PRO A 47 0.07 -10.96 14.58
N ASN A 48 -0.25 -12.02 13.85
CA ASN A 48 -1.42 -12.88 14.08
C ASN A 48 -1.45 -13.43 15.52
N THR A 49 -2.13 -12.73 16.42
CA THR A 49 -2.38 -13.10 17.81
C THR A 49 -3.88 -12.91 18.09
N GLU A 50 -4.45 -13.66 19.04
CA GLU A 50 -5.90 -13.60 19.37
C GLU A 50 -6.41 -12.20 19.78
N HIS A 51 -5.51 -11.24 19.99
CA HIS A 51 -5.82 -9.85 20.37
C HIS A 51 -5.33 -8.80 19.38
N ALA A 52 -4.80 -9.20 18.22
CA ALA A 52 -4.32 -8.25 17.22
C ALA A 52 -5.49 -7.38 16.73
N GLU A 53 -5.28 -6.06 16.70
CA GLU A 53 -6.14 -5.10 16.04
C GLU A 53 -6.09 -5.37 14.53
N THR A 54 -6.98 -6.26 14.07
CA THR A 54 -7.13 -6.65 12.66
C THR A 54 -7.55 -5.52 11.73
N ASP A 55 -7.87 -4.36 12.29
CA ASP A 55 -8.33 -3.18 11.57
C ASP A 55 -7.21 -2.22 11.20
N THR A 56 -5.95 -2.45 11.59
CA THR A 56 -4.86 -1.51 11.32
C THR A 56 -3.92 -2.04 10.23
N TYR A 57 -3.74 -1.24 9.18
CA TYR A 57 -2.91 -1.55 8.02
C TYR A 57 -1.73 -0.57 7.92
N ARG A 58 -0.54 -1.11 7.68
CA ARG A 58 0.68 -0.39 7.34
C ARG A 58 0.87 -0.38 5.84
N LEU A 59 1.15 0.80 5.31
CA LEU A 59 1.46 1.04 3.91
C LEU A 59 2.96 1.11 3.75
N ALA A 60 3.49 0.27 2.87
CA ALA A 60 4.90 0.24 2.52
C ALA A 60 5.04 0.29 1.00
N VAL A 61 6.08 0.97 0.51
CA VAL A 61 6.36 1.08 -0.92
C VAL A 61 7.79 0.66 -1.22
N ALA A 62 7.93 -0.27 -2.14
CA ALA A 62 9.21 -0.65 -2.71
C ALA A 62 9.42 0.12 -4.02
N ARG A 63 10.64 0.63 -4.20
CA ARG A 63 11.07 1.35 -5.41
C ARG A 63 11.34 0.41 -6.59
N GLU A 64 11.50 -0.88 -6.30
CA GLU A 64 11.76 -1.94 -7.25
C GLU A 64 10.76 -3.07 -7.00
N GLU A 65 10.56 -3.93 -8.01
CA GLU A 65 9.76 -5.13 -7.85
C GLU A 65 10.42 -6.03 -6.80
N THR A 66 9.85 -6.05 -5.60
CA THR A 66 10.26 -6.94 -4.52
C THR A 66 9.08 -7.78 -4.08
N SER A 67 9.40 -9.02 -3.73
CA SER A 67 8.48 -9.95 -3.09
C SER A 67 8.63 -9.96 -1.57
N ASN A 68 9.69 -9.33 -1.05
CA ASN A 68 9.99 -9.31 0.38
C ASN A 68 9.68 -7.94 1.00
N PHE A 69 8.42 -7.77 1.41
CA PHE A 69 7.96 -6.54 2.06
C PHE A 69 8.22 -6.51 3.57
N GLY A 70 8.65 -7.62 4.17
CA GLY A 70 8.95 -7.69 5.61
C GLY A 70 10.07 -6.73 6.04
N ASP A 71 10.96 -6.39 5.12
CA ASP A 71 12.09 -5.47 5.35
C ASP A 71 11.83 -4.05 4.82
N VAL A 72 10.69 -3.80 4.15
CA VAL A 72 10.38 -2.47 3.60
C VAL A 72 9.81 -1.59 4.69
N GLU A 73 10.43 -0.43 4.92
CA GLU A 73 9.99 0.50 5.95
C GLU A 73 8.59 1.07 5.62
N PRO A 74 7.59 0.87 6.50
CA PRO A 74 6.27 1.43 6.28
C PRO A 74 6.30 2.95 6.45
N PHE A 75 5.65 3.67 5.54
CA PHE A 75 5.61 5.14 5.57
C PHE A 75 4.32 5.68 6.18
N ALA A 76 3.27 4.87 6.25
CA ALA A 76 1.99 5.26 6.83
C ALA A 76 1.28 4.08 7.50
N GLU A 77 0.42 4.40 8.45
CA GLU A 77 -0.46 3.45 9.13
C GLU A 77 -1.88 4.02 9.15
N VAL A 78 -2.85 3.20 8.74
CA VAL A 78 -4.26 3.57 8.56
C VAL A 78 -5.15 2.50 9.16
N ARG A 79 -6.33 2.91 9.62
CA ARG A 79 -7.31 2.01 10.25
C ARG A 79 -8.51 1.79 9.31
N GLY A 80 -8.78 0.54 9.00
CA GLY A 80 -9.85 0.05 8.13
C GLY A 80 -9.38 -0.19 6.69
N ASP A 81 -9.94 -1.23 6.07
CA ASP A 81 -9.68 -1.57 4.66
C ASP A 81 -9.95 -0.41 3.70
N ASP A 82 -11.10 0.28 3.86
CA ASP A 82 -11.43 1.45 3.03
C ASP A 82 -10.39 2.57 3.16
N ALA A 83 -9.82 2.77 4.35
CA ALA A 83 -8.78 3.80 4.55
C ALA A 83 -7.45 3.39 3.91
N ALA A 84 -7.13 2.09 3.90
CA ALA A 84 -5.99 1.55 3.16
C ALA A 84 -6.16 1.72 1.65
N LEU A 85 -7.35 1.46 1.13
CA LEU A 85 -7.68 1.67 -0.28
C LEU A 85 -7.62 3.16 -0.68
N ASP A 86 -8.24 4.04 0.12
CA ASP A 86 -8.18 5.51 -0.09
C ASP A 86 -6.74 6.02 -0.13
N ALA A 87 -5.89 5.51 0.77
CA ALA A 87 -4.49 5.89 0.84
C ALA A 87 -3.69 5.33 -0.33
N ALA A 88 -3.97 4.10 -0.77
CA ALA A 88 -3.35 3.50 -1.94
C ALA A 88 -3.72 4.25 -3.22
N GLU A 89 -4.98 4.62 -3.38
CA GLU A 89 -5.45 5.46 -4.48
C GLU A 89 -4.76 6.84 -4.47
N THR A 90 -4.68 7.48 -3.30
CA THR A 90 -4.03 8.78 -3.14
C THR A 90 -2.55 8.71 -3.52
N PHE A 91 -1.86 7.65 -3.08
CA PHE A 91 -0.48 7.39 -3.44
C PHE A 91 -0.34 7.22 -4.96
N ALA A 92 -1.13 6.34 -5.56
CA ALA A 92 -1.05 6.00 -6.97
C ALA A 92 -1.30 7.21 -7.89
N ARG A 93 -2.26 8.08 -7.53
CA ARG A 93 -2.53 9.31 -8.27
C ARG A 93 -1.34 10.27 -8.22
N ALA A 94 -0.82 10.55 -7.03
CA ALA A 94 0.33 11.44 -6.87
C ALA A 94 1.61 10.88 -7.53
N TYR A 95 1.77 9.55 -7.52
CA TYR A 95 2.84 8.88 -8.23
C TYR A 95 2.76 9.12 -9.74
N ASN A 96 1.57 8.97 -10.32
CA ASN A 96 1.34 9.18 -11.74
C ASN A 96 1.48 10.66 -12.14
N ASP A 97 0.98 11.59 -11.31
CA ASP A 97 1.06 13.03 -11.55
C ASP A 97 2.50 13.53 -11.66
N GLU A 98 3.43 12.96 -10.88
CA GLU A 98 4.86 13.27 -10.95
C GLU A 98 5.62 12.51 -12.06
N GLY A 99 4.94 11.64 -12.82
CA GLY A 99 5.56 10.84 -13.88
C GLY A 99 6.35 9.63 -13.39
N GLY A 100 6.10 9.17 -12.16
CA GLY A 100 6.66 7.94 -11.60
C GLY A 100 8.10 8.04 -11.06
N GLY A 101 8.72 6.87 -10.88
CA GLY A 101 10.07 6.74 -10.31
C GLY A 101 10.17 7.25 -8.85
N ASP A 102 11.37 7.65 -8.44
CA ASP A 102 11.62 8.12 -7.06
C ASP A 102 10.83 9.38 -6.71
N ALA A 103 10.66 10.32 -7.64
CA ALA A 103 9.87 11.53 -7.45
C ALA A 103 8.40 11.19 -7.18
N GLY A 104 7.83 10.28 -7.98
CA GLY A 104 6.48 9.76 -7.76
C GLY A 104 6.32 9.05 -6.42
N VAL A 105 7.33 8.29 -5.97
CA VAL A 105 7.28 7.64 -4.64
C VAL A 105 7.20 8.68 -3.52
N GLU A 106 8.06 9.68 -3.54
CA GLU A 106 8.09 10.70 -2.49
C GLU A 106 6.83 11.59 -2.52
N ALA A 107 6.30 11.91 -3.70
CA ALA A 107 5.04 12.63 -3.82
C ALA A 107 3.84 11.79 -3.33
N GLY A 108 3.81 10.50 -3.65
CA GLY A 108 2.81 9.57 -3.13
C GLY A 108 2.80 9.52 -1.60
N LYS A 109 3.98 9.36 -0.98
CA LYS A 109 4.12 9.37 0.49
C LYS A 109 3.63 10.68 1.10
N ARG A 110 3.98 11.80 0.47
CA ARG A 110 3.57 13.13 0.92
C ARG A 110 2.05 13.31 0.82
N ALA A 111 1.45 12.95 -0.30
CA ALA A 111 0.01 13.08 -0.51
C ALA A 111 -0.80 12.26 0.50
N VAL A 112 -0.36 11.03 0.81
CA VAL A 112 -0.97 10.19 1.86
C VAL A 112 -0.83 10.84 3.24
N SER A 113 0.34 11.41 3.54
CA SER A 113 0.57 12.10 4.82
C SER A 113 -0.37 13.31 4.98
N GLU A 114 -0.47 14.15 3.95
CA GLU A 114 -1.36 15.33 3.92
C GLU A 114 -2.85 14.92 3.98
N GLN A 115 -3.24 13.78 3.41
CA GLN A 115 -4.59 13.25 3.51
C GLN A 115 -4.94 12.85 4.96
N ARG A 116 -3.99 12.24 5.68
CA ARG A 116 -4.18 11.81 7.08
C ARG A 116 -4.31 13.00 8.02
N GLU A 117 -3.50 14.03 7.82
CA GLU A 117 -3.58 15.28 8.60
C GLU A 117 -4.97 15.91 8.46
N ARG A 118 -5.52 15.97 7.25
CA ARG A 118 -6.86 16.51 6.99
C ARG A 118 -8.02 15.68 7.58
N LYS A 119 -7.85 14.38 7.80
CA LYS A 119 -8.88 13.52 8.42
C LYS A 119 -8.89 13.60 9.95
N THR A 120 -7.92 14.30 10.57
CA THR A 120 -7.76 14.39 12.03
C THR A 120 -8.25 15.75 12.61
N GLU A 121 -8.63 16.71 11.77
CA GLU A 121 -9.23 18.01 12.15
C GLU A 121 -10.75 17.98 12.34
#